data_AF-A0A2D2C123-F1
#
_entry.id   AF-A0A2D2C123-F1
#
_cell.length_a   1.000
_cell.length_b   1.000
_cell.length_c   1.000
_cell.angle_alpha   90.00
_cell.angle_beta   90.00
_cell.angle_gamma   90.00
#
_symmetry.space_group_name_H-M   'P 1'
#
loop_
_entity.id
_entity.type
_entity.pdbx_description
1 polymer ?
#
loop_
_entity_poly.entity_id
_entity_poly.type
_entity_poly.pdbx_seq_one_letter_code
_entity_poly.pdbx_strand_id
1 'polypeptide(L)'
;MTDDTKPQGTVQIALRISPDLRERVKAAAEANNRSVNSELTAALEERYPAPRVRTDIEKLHAVRKLADMAWKDKNLSEATRFAHLRAAKKVIDMIAVDMAEADVHAALSDWELLPYMEALMDAPSKGRD
;
A
#
# COMPACT_ATOMS: atom_id res chain seq x y z
N MET A 1 21.59 11.87 -13.59
CA MET A 1 20.17 11.99 -13.92
C MET A 1 19.41 11.36 -12.77
N THR A 2 19.26 12.12 -11.70
CA THR A 2 18.59 11.70 -10.44
C THR A 2 17.46 12.68 -10.25
N ASP A 3 16.25 12.15 -10.32
CA ASP A 3 15.00 12.91 -10.32
C ASP A 3 14.77 13.57 -8.95
N ASP A 4 14.38 14.84 -9.02
CA ASP A 4 14.14 15.75 -7.91
C ASP A 4 12.91 15.30 -7.12
N THR A 5 13.08 14.64 -5.97
CA THR A 5 12.01 14.59 -4.97
C THR A 5 11.99 15.90 -4.18
N LYS A 6 11.69 17.01 -4.84
CA LYS A 6 11.36 18.26 -4.15
C LYS A 6 10.06 18.04 -3.36
N PRO A 7 9.94 18.52 -2.11
CA PRO A 7 8.64 18.58 -1.45
C PRO A 7 7.72 19.40 -2.35
N GLN A 8 6.64 18.80 -2.84
CA GLN A 8 5.68 19.54 -3.65
C GLN A 8 5.07 20.63 -2.76
N GLY A 9 5.43 21.88 -3.03
CA GLY A 9 4.87 23.02 -2.33
C GLY A 9 3.36 23.08 -2.53
N THR A 10 2.64 23.65 -1.56
CA THR A 10 1.19 23.87 -1.68
C THR A 10 0.92 24.82 -2.86
N VAL A 11 0.04 24.42 -3.77
CA VAL A 11 -0.42 25.27 -4.89
C VAL A 11 -1.73 25.94 -4.51
N GLN A 12 -1.85 27.25 -4.78
CA GLN A 12 -3.10 27.98 -4.58
C GLN A 12 -3.97 27.91 -5.83
N ILE A 13 -5.24 27.54 -5.68
CA ILE A 13 -6.21 27.45 -6.78
C ILE A 13 -7.31 28.50 -6.55
N ALA A 14 -7.52 29.36 -7.55
CA ALA A 14 -8.64 30.31 -7.55
C ALA A 14 -9.87 29.68 -8.22
N LEU A 15 -10.86 29.28 -7.42
CA LEU A 15 -12.08 28.65 -7.91
C LEU A 15 -13.19 29.68 -8.18
N ARG A 16 -13.82 29.57 -9.35
CA ARG A 16 -15.06 30.29 -9.67
C ARG A 16 -16.24 29.33 -9.52
N ILE A 17 -16.97 29.47 -8.43
CA ILE A 17 -18.14 28.64 -8.09
C ILE A 17 -19.36 29.51 -7.80
N SER A 18 -20.55 28.91 -7.84
CA SER A 18 -21.79 29.61 -7.46
C SER A 18 -21.78 29.98 -5.98
N PRO A 19 -22.46 31.07 -5.58
CA PRO A 19 -22.57 31.46 -4.18
C PRO A 19 -23.26 30.38 -3.34
N ASP A 20 -24.27 29.70 -3.89
CA ASP A 20 -24.97 28.58 -3.24
C ASP A 20 -24.00 27.44 -2.88
N LEU A 21 -23.14 27.03 -3.83
CA LEU A 21 -22.18 25.96 -3.58
C LEU A 21 -21.18 26.36 -2.49
N ARG A 22 -20.74 27.61 -2.47
CA ARG A 22 -19.84 28.13 -1.44
C ARG A 22 -20.45 28.03 -0.05
N GLU A 23 -21.71 28.44 0.13
CA GLU A 23 -22.40 28.37 1.42
C GLU A 23 -22.59 26.92 1.88
N ARG A 24 -22.91 26.00 0.96
CA ARG A 24 -23.03 24.57 1.28
C ARG A 24 -21.72 23.97 1.76
N VAL A 25 -20.59 24.29 1.12
CA VAL A 25 -19.26 23.83 1.56
C VAL A 25 -18.90 24.44 2.91
N LYS A 26 -19.25 25.70 3.16
CA LYS A 26 -19.01 26.37 4.43
C LYS A 26 -19.78 25.69 5.58
N ALA A 27 -21.06 25.40 5.37
CA ALA A 27 -21.88 24.69 6.36
C ALA A 27 -21.34 23.29 6.66
N ALA A 28 -20.87 22.55 5.65
CA ALA A 28 -20.22 21.26 5.84
C ALA A 28 -18.92 21.36 6.63
N ALA A 29 -18.09 22.36 6.33
CA ALA A 29 -16.84 22.61 7.05
C ALA A 29 -17.08 22.92 8.53
N GLU A 30 -18.09 23.75 8.85
CA GLU A 30 -18.50 24.06 10.23
C GLU A 30 -18.98 22.79 10.97
N ALA A 31 -19.83 21.97 10.34
CA ALA A 31 -20.30 20.72 10.92
C ALA A 31 -19.15 19.72 11.19
N ASN A 32 -18.11 19.73 10.34
CA ASN A 32 -16.95 18.85 10.44
C ASN A 32 -15.80 19.43 11.29
N ASN A 33 -15.98 20.59 11.93
CA ASN A 33 -14.93 21.31 12.69
C ASN A 33 -13.65 21.55 11.85
N ARG A 34 -13.82 21.89 10.58
CA ARG A 34 -12.74 22.10 9.61
C ARG A 34 -12.78 23.52 9.05
N SER A 35 -11.64 24.00 8.55
CA SER A 35 -11.64 25.19 7.69
C SER A 35 -12.28 24.86 6.33
N VAL A 36 -12.84 25.86 5.64
CA VAL A 36 -13.38 25.69 4.29
C VAL A 36 -12.35 25.07 3.33
N ASN A 37 -11.08 25.49 3.43
CA ASN A 37 -10.00 24.92 2.63
C ASN A 37 -9.76 23.45 2.99
N SER A 38 -9.71 23.12 4.28
CA SER A 38 -9.52 21.74 4.75
C SER A 38 -10.64 20.82 4.28
N GLU A 39 -11.88 21.30 4.29
CA GLU A 39 -13.03 20.55 3.81
C GLU A 39 -12.99 20.34 2.29
N LEU A 40 -12.64 21.39 1.54
CA LEU A 40 -12.49 21.29 0.10
C LEU A 40 -11.36 20.33 -0.29
N THR A 41 -10.21 20.40 0.40
CA THR A 41 -9.11 19.44 0.20
C THR A 41 -9.57 18.02 0.49
N ALA A 42 -10.24 17.78 1.62
CA ALA A 42 -10.74 16.45 1.96
C ALA A 42 -11.71 15.89 0.90
N ALA A 43 -12.64 16.71 0.42
CA ALA A 43 -13.58 16.31 -0.64
C ALA A 43 -12.86 16.03 -1.97
N LEU A 44 -11.82 16.79 -2.30
CA LEU A 44 -11.00 16.55 -3.49
C LEU A 44 -10.16 15.27 -3.36
N GLU A 45 -9.56 15.01 -2.19
CA GLU A 45 -8.80 13.78 -1.92
C GLU A 45 -9.67 12.53 -1.95
N GLU A 46 -10.91 12.63 -1.47
CA GLU A 46 -11.89 11.55 -1.56
C GLU A 46 -12.26 11.26 -3.02
N ARG A 47 -12.46 12.31 -3.83
CA ARG A 47 -12.88 12.16 -5.23
C ARG A 47 -11.75 11.82 -6.18
N TYR A 48 -10.55 12.32 -5.90
CA TYR A 48 -9.33 12.16 -6.69
C TYR A 48 -8.22 11.67 -5.76
N PRO A 49 -8.30 10.41 -5.29
CA PRO A 49 -7.26 9.85 -4.45
C PRO A 49 -5.92 9.93 -5.18
N ALA A 50 -4.84 10.13 -4.41
CA ALA A 50 -3.49 10.07 -4.96
C ALA A 50 -3.36 8.78 -5.79
N PRO A 51 -2.78 8.84 -7.01
CA PRO A 51 -2.56 7.63 -7.79
C PRO A 51 -1.88 6.61 -6.90
N ARG A 52 -2.50 5.42 -6.76
CA ARG A 52 -1.88 4.29 -6.05
C ARG A 52 -0.53 4.09 -6.69
N VAL A 53 0.51 4.46 -5.95
CA VAL A 53 1.81 4.67 -6.56
C VAL A 53 2.25 3.31 -7.08
N ARG A 54 2.71 3.25 -8.35
CA ARG A 54 3.35 2.07 -8.96
C ARG A 54 4.37 1.38 -8.04
N THR A 55 4.85 2.08 -7.01
CA THR A 55 5.70 1.58 -5.93
C THR A 55 5.14 0.39 -5.17
N ASP A 56 3.83 0.20 -5.01
CA ASP A 56 3.35 -0.94 -4.18
C ASP A 56 3.46 -2.27 -4.92
N ILE A 57 3.13 -2.29 -6.22
CA ILE A 57 3.41 -3.44 -7.10
C ILE A 57 4.93 -3.67 -7.18
N GLU A 58 5.73 -2.61 -7.30
CA GLU A 58 7.20 -2.72 -7.28
C GLU A 58 7.73 -3.28 -5.95
N LYS A 59 7.14 -2.88 -4.81
CA LYS A 59 7.47 -3.43 -3.49
C LYS A 59 7.09 -4.91 -3.39
N LEU A 60 5.92 -5.32 -3.88
CA LEU A 60 5.53 -6.73 -3.92
C LEU A 60 6.53 -7.55 -4.75
N HIS A 61 6.92 -7.05 -5.94
CA HIS A 61 7.95 -7.68 -6.76
C HIS A 61 9.32 -7.73 -6.05
N ALA A 62 9.71 -6.68 -5.33
CA ALA A 62 10.95 -6.65 -4.57
C ALA A 62 10.96 -7.70 -3.45
N VAL A 63 9.86 -7.82 -2.71
CA VAL A 63 9.71 -8.82 -1.64
C VAL A 63 9.75 -10.23 -2.22
N ARG A 64 9.04 -10.49 -3.31
CA ARG A 64 9.09 -11.76 -4.06
C ARG A 64 10.52 -12.11 -4.46
N LYS A 65 11.25 -11.16 -5.06
CA LYS A 65 12.64 -11.37 -5.49
C LYS A 65 13.55 -11.72 -4.31
N LEU A 66 13.41 -11.03 -3.18
CA LEU A 66 14.19 -11.32 -1.97
C LEU A 66 13.90 -12.72 -1.42
N ALA A 67 12.63 -13.10 -1.38
CA ALA A 67 12.19 -14.42 -0.94
C ALA A 67 12.69 -15.52 -1.88
N ASP A 68 12.64 -15.33 -3.21
CA ASP A 68 13.21 -16.26 -4.19
C ASP A 68 14.71 -16.45 -4.02
N MET A 69 15.45 -15.35 -3.79
CA MET A 69 16.89 -15.42 -3.55
C MET A 69 17.21 -16.20 -2.28
N ALA A 70 16.50 -15.94 -1.18
CA ALA A 70 16.67 -16.69 0.07
C ALA A 70 16.30 -18.17 -0.12
N TRP A 71 15.25 -18.47 -0.88
CA TRP A 71 14.81 -19.85 -1.12
C TRP A 71 15.82 -20.66 -1.95
N LYS A 72 16.46 -20.01 -2.94
CA LYS A 72 17.45 -20.63 -3.82
C LYS A 72 18.86 -20.67 -3.21
N ASP A 73 19.12 -19.95 -2.12
CA ASP A 73 20.41 -19.93 -1.46
C ASP A 73 20.69 -21.25 -0.74
N LYS A 74 21.60 -22.03 -1.32
CA LYS A 74 22.02 -23.34 -0.82
C LYS A 74 22.77 -23.27 0.52
N ASN A 75 23.30 -22.10 0.89
CA ASN A 75 24.02 -21.90 2.15
C ASN A 75 23.08 -21.66 3.34
N LEU A 76 21.82 -21.32 3.07
CA LEU A 76 20.82 -21.18 4.12
C LEU A 76 20.26 -22.54 4.53
N SER A 77 20.09 -22.72 5.83
CA SER A 77 19.34 -23.86 6.36
C SER A 77 17.88 -23.79 5.90
N GLU A 78 17.23 -24.95 5.80
CA GLU A 78 15.81 -25.03 5.47
C GLU A 78 14.94 -24.19 6.43
N ALA A 79 15.21 -24.27 7.74
CA ALA A 79 14.52 -23.46 8.75
C ALA A 79 14.68 -21.95 8.49
N THR A 80 15.86 -21.51 8.08
CA THR A 80 16.13 -20.11 7.72
C THR A 80 15.36 -19.71 6.47
N ARG A 81 15.29 -20.56 5.44
CA ARG A 81 14.51 -20.28 4.22
C ARG A 81 13.02 -20.13 4.52
N PHE A 82 12.45 -20.99 5.36
CA PHE A 82 11.07 -20.86 5.83
C PHE A 82 10.85 -19.60 6.68
N ALA A 83 11.81 -19.19 7.49
CA ALA A 83 11.72 -17.93 8.23
C ALA A 83 11.66 -16.71 7.29
N HIS A 84 12.43 -16.73 6.19
CA HIS A 84 12.37 -15.68 5.16
C HIS A 84 11.02 -15.66 4.44
N LEU A 85 10.46 -16.82 4.07
CA LEU A 85 9.12 -16.89 3.49
C LEU A 85 8.04 -16.32 4.44
N ARG A 86 8.11 -16.67 5.72
CA ARG A 86 7.18 -16.13 6.72
C ARG A 86 7.32 -14.60 6.87
N ALA A 87 8.56 -14.09 6.83
CA ALA A 87 8.81 -12.65 6.88
C ALA A 87 8.27 -11.96 5.61
N ALA A 88 8.54 -12.52 4.43
CA ALA A 88 8.04 -12.02 3.15
C ALA A 88 6.50 -11.93 3.15
N LYS A 89 5.82 -12.97 3.65
CA LYS A 89 4.36 -12.95 3.81
C LYS A 89 3.87 -11.75 4.63
N LYS A 90 4.46 -11.52 5.80
CA LYS A 90 4.06 -10.39 6.67
C LYS A 90 4.22 -9.05 5.98
N VAL A 91 5.29 -8.87 5.19
CA VAL A 91 5.52 -7.64 4.44
C VAL A 91 4.51 -7.52 3.29
N ILE A 92 4.21 -8.61 2.59
CA ILE A 92 3.17 -8.63 1.54
C ILE A 92 1.81 -8.26 2.13
N ASP A 93 1.41 -8.88 3.25
CA ASP A 93 0.14 -8.57 3.93
C ASP A 93 0.08 -7.08 4.32
N MET A 94 1.19 -6.50 4.78
CA MET A 94 1.29 -5.08 5.14
C MET A 94 1.19 -4.15 3.92
N ILE A 95 1.80 -4.51 2.79
CA ILE A 95 1.69 -3.74 1.54
C ILE A 95 0.29 -3.86 0.96
N ALA A 96 -0.32 -5.05 1.04
CA ALA A 96 -1.60 -5.36 0.43
C ALA A 96 -2.81 -4.74 1.14
N VAL A 97 -2.67 -4.22 2.37
CA VAL A 97 -3.77 -3.66 3.18
C VAL A 97 -4.65 -2.69 2.40
N ASP A 98 -4.03 -1.82 1.60
CA ASP A 98 -4.73 -0.76 0.84
C ASP A 98 -4.77 -1.02 -0.68
N MET A 99 -4.35 -2.22 -1.12
CA MET A 99 -4.34 -2.61 -2.53
C MET A 99 -5.68 -3.21 -2.97
N ALA A 100 -6.02 -3.07 -4.25
CA ALA A 100 -7.13 -3.85 -4.80
C ALA A 100 -6.71 -5.33 -4.88
N GLU A 101 -7.64 -6.23 -4.55
CA GLU A 101 -7.42 -7.67 -4.62
C GLU A 101 -6.92 -8.12 -6.01
N ALA A 102 -7.44 -7.52 -7.09
CA ALA A 102 -7.00 -7.79 -8.45
C ALA A 102 -5.52 -7.42 -8.69
N ASP A 103 -5.02 -6.35 -8.09
CA ASP A 103 -3.62 -5.91 -8.24
C ASP A 103 -2.68 -6.84 -7.46
N VAL A 104 -3.08 -7.23 -6.24
CA VAL A 104 -2.33 -8.20 -5.42
C VAL A 104 -2.27 -9.55 -6.14
N HIS A 105 -3.41 -10.00 -6.67
CA HIS A 105 -3.49 -11.24 -7.44
C HIS A 105 -2.62 -11.17 -8.70
N ALA A 106 -2.69 -10.08 -9.47
CA ALA A 106 -1.85 -9.91 -10.66
C ALA A 106 -0.35 -9.93 -10.33
N ALA A 107 0.06 -9.38 -9.19
CA ALA A 107 1.47 -9.32 -8.77
C ALA A 107 2.03 -10.65 -8.23
N LEU A 108 1.17 -11.52 -7.69
CA LEU A 108 1.58 -12.73 -6.96
C LEU A 108 1.19 -14.05 -7.64
N SER A 109 0.22 -14.03 -8.57
CA SER A 109 -0.39 -15.24 -9.16
C SER A 109 0.59 -16.18 -9.86
N ASP A 110 1.70 -15.67 -10.41
CA ASP A 110 2.75 -16.47 -11.07
C ASP A 110 3.90 -16.86 -10.13
N TRP A 111 3.80 -16.56 -8.84
CA TRP A 111 4.89 -16.80 -7.91
C TRP A 111 4.93 -18.25 -7.42
N GLU A 112 5.97 -18.98 -7.82
CA GLU A 112 6.16 -20.41 -7.48
C GLU A 112 6.16 -20.73 -5.97
N LEU A 113 6.53 -19.76 -5.13
CA LEU A 113 6.58 -19.94 -3.68
C LEU A 113 5.27 -19.60 -2.97
N LEU A 114 4.27 -19.09 -3.70
CA LEU A 114 2.97 -18.71 -3.16
C LEU A 114 2.29 -19.88 -2.41
N PRO A 115 2.22 -21.12 -2.94
CA PRO A 115 1.59 -22.25 -2.22
C PRO A 115 2.32 -22.59 -0.91
N TYR A 116 3.65 -22.50 -0.89
CA TYR A 116 4.45 -22.74 0.33
C TYR A 116 4.21 -21.64 1.37
N MET A 117 4.02 -20.41 0.91
CA MET A 117 3.74 -19.26 1.76
C MET A 117 2.34 -19.34 2.38
N GLU A 118 1.34 -19.80 1.63
CA GLU A 118 -0.04 -20.01 2.11
C GLU A 118 -0.10 -21.15 3.13
N ALA A 119 0.56 -22.28 2.84
CA ALA A 119 0.61 -23.43 3.75
C ALA A 119 1.26 -23.13 5.12
N LEU A 120 2.12 -22.11 5.22
CA LEU A 120 2.71 -21.66 6.48
C LEU A 120 1.70 -21.06 7.46
N MET A 121 0.49 -20.69 7.00
CA MET A 121 -0.58 -20.12 7.83
C MET A 121 -1.48 -21.19 8.44
N ASP A 122 -1.69 -22.28 7.71
CA ASP A 122 -2.54 -23.39 8.14
C ASP A 122 -1.83 -24.34 9.10
N ALA A 123 -0.50 -24.23 9.20
CA ALA A 123 0.27 -24.99 10.17
C ALA A 123 -0.04 -24.46 11.59
N PRO A 124 -0.62 -25.27 12.49
CA PRO A 124 -0.82 -24.86 13.87
C PRO A 124 0.53 -24.46 14.44
N SER A 125 0.57 -23.32 15.14
CA SER A 125 1.75 -22.88 15.87
C SER A 125 2.12 -23.96 16.90
N LYS A 126 2.93 -24.94 16.50
CA LYS A 126 3.41 -25.96 17.44
C LYS A 126 4.14 -25.22 18.55
N GLY A 127 3.57 -25.36 19.74
CA GLY A 127 4.05 -24.73 20.96
C GLY A 127 5.54 -24.97 21.13
N ARG A 128 6.24 -23.89 21.48
CA ARG A 128 7.50 -24.01 22.19
C ARG A 128 7.12 -24.30 23.64
N ASP A 129 7.17 -25.57 24.00
CA ASP A 129 7.43 -25.99 25.40
C ASP A 129 8.92 -25.77 25.71
#